data_AF-A0AAV2VIT6-F1
#
_entry.id   AF-A0AAV2VIT6-F1
#
_cell.length_a   1.000
_cell.length_b   1.000
_cell.length_c   1.000
_cell.angle_alpha   90.00
_cell.angle_beta   90.00
_cell.angle_gamma   90.00
#
_symmetry.space_group_name_H-M   'P 1'
#
loop_
_entity.id
_entity.type
_entity.pdbx_description
1 polymer ?
#
loop_
_entity_poly.entity_id
_entity_poly.type
_entity_poly.pdbx_seq_one_letter_code
_entity_poly.pdbx_strand_id
1 'polypeptide(L)'
;MVDRVGMKYIISLFLISVSFSGFSESNNSLQTVPLEELSQKEGSWSSDKPKCKNMYVIPGSSVQLSVCAGWGMTTTFERDGKVLLTETDFGDADFYQPHFVKTRKYDLLVAEIGADLPWGVRIYNLKNGDVQYLDTLDIYPGDDYTYDSTDVVDIIQFTDLGERVKISFTGPHYWLDEKGIGHDIAKDAYYYELTADSIVKVENE
;
A
#
# COMPACT_ATOMS: atom_id res chain seq x y z
N MET A 1 -72.66 18.44 -31.53
CA MET A 1 -72.70 17.12 -30.87
C MET A 1 -71.27 16.74 -30.53
N VAL A 2 -71.10 16.26 -29.31
CA VAL A 2 -69.87 16.14 -28.52
C VAL A 2 -69.01 14.95 -28.99
N ASP A 3 -67.76 14.93 -28.50
CA ASP A 3 -66.75 13.84 -28.46
C ASP A 3 -65.64 13.95 -29.51
N ARG A 4 -64.33 13.91 -29.20
CA ARG A 4 -63.61 13.34 -28.06
C ARG A 4 -62.18 13.91 -27.98
N VAL A 5 -61.68 13.94 -26.75
CA VAL A 5 -60.32 14.26 -26.29
C VAL A 5 -59.23 13.51 -27.07
N GLY A 6 -58.16 14.22 -27.44
CA GLY A 6 -56.97 13.66 -28.10
C GLY A 6 -55.70 14.42 -27.70
N MET A 7 -55.41 14.42 -26.40
CA MET A 7 -54.16 14.90 -25.81
C MET A 7 -53.00 14.02 -26.29
N LYS A 8 -52.14 14.54 -27.18
CA LYS A 8 -50.87 13.90 -27.55
C LYS A 8 -49.74 14.62 -26.85
N TYR A 9 -49.28 14.02 -25.76
CA TYR A 9 -48.07 14.36 -25.04
C TYR A 9 -46.88 14.29 -26.01
N ILE A 10 -46.20 15.41 -26.23
CA ILE A 10 -44.85 15.41 -26.79
C ILE A 10 -43.93 15.04 -25.64
N ILE A 11 -43.55 13.76 -25.57
CA ILE A 11 -42.50 13.29 -24.68
C ILE A 11 -41.19 13.80 -25.30
N SER A 12 -40.67 14.90 -24.77
CA SER A 12 -39.29 15.33 -25.00
C SER A 12 -38.38 14.29 -24.37
N LEU A 13 -37.85 13.36 -25.17
CA LEU A 13 -36.69 12.56 -24.79
C LEU A 13 -35.49 13.49 -24.62
N PHE A 14 -35.26 13.95 -23.39
CA PHE A 14 -33.94 14.37 -22.95
C PHE A 14 -33.07 13.11 -22.88
N LEU A 15 -32.36 12.83 -23.97
CA LEU A 15 -31.17 11.99 -23.93
C LEU A 15 -30.12 12.75 -23.11
N ILE A 16 -30.13 12.52 -21.80
CA ILE A 16 -28.97 12.80 -20.96
C ILE A 16 -27.92 11.80 -21.41
N SER A 17 -27.09 12.21 -22.37
CA SER A 17 -25.79 11.59 -22.56
C SER A 17 -25.03 11.82 -21.26
N VAL A 18 -25.06 10.83 -20.38
CA VAL A 18 -24.10 10.74 -19.29
C VAL A 18 -22.76 10.54 -19.98
N SER A 19 -22.07 11.65 -20.23
CA SER A 19 -20.67 11.63 -20.60
C SER A 19 -19.96 10.95 -19.45
N PHE A 20 -19.68 9.66 -19.58
CA PHE A 20 -18.55 9.08 -18.87
C PHE A 20 -17.34 9.87 -19.35
N SER A 21 -16.98 10.90 -18.59
CA SER A 21 -15.59 11.35 -18.54
C SER A 21 -14.81 10.14 -18.03
N GLY A 22 -14.43 9.26 -18.96
CA GLY A 22 -13.23 8.47 -18.82
C GLY A 22 -12.12 9.47 -18.58
N PHE A 23 -11.89 9.78 -17.31
CA PHE A 23 -10.66 10.40 -16.89
C PHE A 23 -9.58 9.47 -17.41
N SER A 24 -8.90 9.93 -18.45
CA SER A 24 -7.62 9.39 -18.82
C SER A 24 -6.73 9.55 -17.59
N GLU A 25 -6.60 8.49 -16.78
CA GLU A 25 -5.69 8.37 -15.63
C GLU A 25 -4.21 8.42 -16.07
N SER A 26 -3.90 8.89 -17.28
CA SER A 26 -2.63 8.56 -17.94
C SER A 26 -1.48 9.53 -17.65
N ASN A 27 -1.48 10.28 -16.54
CA ASN A 27 -0.31 11.12 -16.16
C ASN A 27 -0.10 11.30 -14.65
N ASN A 28 -0.84 10.58 -13.80
CA ASN A 28 -0.73 10.72 -12.34
C ASN A 28 -0.19 9.47 -11.63
N SER A 29 0.33 8.48 -12.38
CA SER A 29 0.95 7.30 -11.77
C SER A 29 2.19 7.72 -10.98
N LEU A 30 2.26 7.33 -9.72
CA LEU A 30 3.42 7.48 -8.86
C LEU A 30 4.31 6.24 -8.98
N GLN A 31 5.62 6.43 -8.88
CA GLN A 31 6.58 5.33 -8.90
C GLN A 31 6.99 4.96 -7.49
N THR A 32 7.09 3.65 -7.25
CA THR A 32 7.80 3.07 -6.10
C THR A 32 9.29 3.09 -6.38
N VAL A 33 10.09 3.40 -5.37
CA VAL A 33 11.55 3.38 -5.43
C VAL A 33 12.06 2.55 -4.27
N PRO A 34 12.84 1.47 -4.49
CA PRO A 34 13.43 0.71 -3.40
C PRO A 34 14.42 1.58 -2.62
N LEU A 35 14.45 1.41 -1.30
CA LEU A 35 15.41 2.12 -0.47
C LEU A 35 16.80 1.49 -0.58
N GLU A 36 17.83 2.33 -0.64
CA GLU A 36 19.22 1.88 -0.59
C GLU A 36 19.55 1.36 0.82
N GLU A 37 20.03 0.13 0.89
CA GLU A 37 20.50 -0.49 2.12
C GLU A 37 21.93 0.02 2.44
N LEU A 38 22.08 0.66 3.59
CA LEU A 38 23.33 1.33 3.96
C LEU A 38 24.37 0.41 4.61
N SER A 39 23.93 -0.65 5.28
CA SER A 39 24.84 -1.66 5.84
C SER A 39 24.10 -2.88 6.37
N GLN A 40 24.60 -4.07 6.03
CA GLN A 40 24.40 -5.28 6.83
C GLN A 40 25.42 -5.29 7.97
N LYS A 41 25.09 -4.66 9.09
CA LYS A 41 25.91 -4.80 10.31
C LYS A 41 25.54 -6.09 11.01
N GLU A 42 26.02 -7.20 10.47
CA GLU A 42 26.05 -8.45 11.22
C GLU A 42 27.06 -8.32 12.37
N GLY A 43 26.62 -7.79 13.51
CA GLY A 43 27.37 -7.93 14.75
C GLY A 43 27.59 -9.42 15.06
N SER A 44 28.66 -9.76 15.79
CA SER A 44 28.87 -11.13 16.26
C SER A 44 27.67 -11.61 17.09
N TRP A 45 27.30 -12.89 16.95
CA TRP A 45 26.20 -13.50 17.72
C TRP A 45 26.49 -13.37 19.23
N SER A 46 25.62 -12.67 19.95
CA SER A 46 25.58 -12.63 21.41
C SER A 46 24.14 -12.81 21.86
N SER A 47 23.92 -13.57 22.93
CA SER A 47 22.60 -13.79 23.54
C SER A 47 21.93 -12.50 24.05
N ASP A 48 22.67 -11.39 24.13
CA ASP A 48 22.33 -10.28 25.02
C ASP A 48 21.71 -9.08 24.30
N LYS A 49 21.76 -9.01 22.95
CA LYS A 49 21.22 -7.87 22.17
C LYS A 49 20.67 -8.26 20.79
N PRO A 50 19.52 -7.68 20.35
CA PRO A 50 19.05 -7.81 18.97
C PRO A 50 20.05 -7.24 17.98
N LYS A 51 20.16 -7.85 16.80
CA LYS A 51 21.06 -7.42 15.72
C LYS A 51 20.27 -6.72 14.63
N CYS A 52 20.63 -5.48 14.32
CA CYS A 52 20.05 -4.78 13.20
C CYS A 52 20.65 -5.30 11.91
N LYS A 53 19.84 -6.05 11.16
CA LYS A 53 20.25 -6.71 9.94
C LYS A 53 20.28 -5.71 8.79
N ASN A 54 19.21 -4.95 8.62
CA ASN A 54 19.10 -3.98 7.53
C ASN A 54 18.95 -2.56 8.09
N MET A 55 19.59 -1.61 7.45
CA MET A 55 19.46 -0.18 7.74
C MET A 55 19.25 0.60 6.45
N TYR A 56 18.22 1.44 6.42
CA TYR A 56 17.86 2.26 5.27
C TYR A 56 17.83 3.74 5.65
N VAL A 57 18.16 4.61 4.70
CA VAL A 57 17.87 6.03 4.80
C VAL A 57 16.77 6.38 3.81
N ILE A 58 15.70 6.97 4.33
CA ILE A 58 14.61 7.42 3.48
C ILE A 58 15.02 8.72 2.76
N PRO A 59 14.88 8.78 1.42
CA PRO A 59 15.23 9.95 0.63
C PRO A 59 14.57 11.23 1.16
N GLY A 60 15.39 12.25 1.42
CA GLY A 60 14.91 13.59 1.75
C GLY A 60 14.30 13.78 3.15
N SER A 61 14.23 12.76 4.00
CA SER A 61 13.53 12.84 5.30
C SER A 61 14.44 12.74 6.54
N SER A 62 15.74 12.49 6.34
CA SER A 62 16.74 12.15 7.38
C SER A 62 16.31 11.05 8.36
N VAL A 63 15.22 10.34 8.05
CA VAL A 63 14.75 9.19 8.83
C VAL A 63 15.60 7.99 8.46
N GLN A 64 16.14 7.35 9.48
CA GLN A 64 16.78 6.05 9.42
C GLN A 64 15.78 4.99 9.83
N LEU A 65 15.69 3.94 9.04
CA LEU A 65 14.90 2.76 9.31
C LEU A 65 15.85 1.62 9.62
N SER A 66 15.76 1.08 10.84
CA SER A 66 16.55 -0.07 11.28
C SER A 66 15.65 -1.27 11.51
N VAL A 67 16.03 -2.42 10.97
CA VAL A 67 15.29 -3.68 11.09
C VAL A 67 16.18 -4.68 11.78
N CYS A 68 15.76 -5.16 12.95
CA CYS A 68 16.60 -5.96 13.83
C CYS A 68 15.95 -7.30 14.18
N ALA A 69 16.76 -8.37 14.11
CA ALA A 69 16.39 -9.73 14.46
C ALA A 69 16.94 -10.12 15.85
N GLY A 70 16.19 -10.92 16.63
CA GLY A 70 16.56 -11.31 18.00
C GLY A 70 15.41 -11.91 18.81
N TRP A 71 15.22 -11.45 20.06
CA TRP A 71 14.12 -11.82 20.99
C TRP A 71 12.70 -11.42 20.50
N GLY A 72 12.53 -11.27 19.19
CA GLY A 72 11.45 -10.58 18.50
C GLY A 72 12.04 -9.77 17.34
N MET A 73 11.28 -9.66 16.26
CA MET A 73 11.59 -8.73 15.17
C MET A 73 11.27 -7.32 15.63
N THR A 74 12.16 -6.37 15.35
CA THR A 74 11.92 -4.97 15.71
C THR A 74 12.32 -4.04 14.60
N THR A 75 11.38 -3.21 14.18
CA THR A 75 11.60 -2.15 13.21
C THR A 75 11.55 -0.81 13.94
N THR A 76 12.60 -0.01 13.80
CA THR A 76 12.72 1.29 14.46
C THR A 76 12.94 2.39 13.43
N PHE A 77 12.13 3.43 13.52
CA PHE A 77 12.27 4.67 12.78
C PHE A 77 12.93 5.71 13.67
N GLU A 78 14.06 6.24 13.24
CA GLU A 78 14.84 7.22 14.02
C GLU A 78 15.18 8.45 13.18
N ARG A 79 15.21 9.62 13.81
CA ARG A 79 15.85 10.81 13.24
C ARG A 79 16.74 11.45 14.29
N ASP A 80 17.98 11.77 13.92
CA ASP A 80 18.93 12.50 14.76
C ASP A 80 19.08 11.89 16.17
N GLY A 81 19.02 10.56 16.27
CA GLY A 81 19.09 9.81 17.53
C GLY A 81 17.80 9.77 18.37
N LYS A 82 16.70 10.35 17.87
CA LYS A 82 15.36 10.25 18.48
C LYS A 82 14.55 9.17 17.78
N VAL A 83 14.04 8.21 18.55
CA VAL A 83 13.06 7.22 18.08
C VAL A 83 11.73 7.92 17.81
N LEU A 84 11.22 7.73 16.59
CA LEU A 84 9.93 8.22 16.12
C LEU A 84 8.84 7.15 16.25
N LEU A 85 9.16 5.91 15.87
CA LEU A 85 8.26 4.76 15.92
C LEU A 85 9.05 3.46 16.13
N THR A 86 8.48 2.53 16.88
CA THR A 86 9.02 1.17 17.05
C THR A 86 7.88 0.17 16.89
N GLU A 87 8.11 -0.89 16.14
CA GLU A 87 7.14 -1.97 15.90
C GLU A 87 7.77 -3.33 16.14
N THR A 88 6.98 -4.26 16.70
CA THR A 88 7.46 -5.57 17.17
C THR A 88 6.93 -6.75 16.37
N ASP A 89 6.02 -6.51 15.42
CA ASP A 89 5.26 -7.55 14.73
C ASP A 89 5.55 -7.55 13.23
N PHE A 90 6.82 -7.40 12.85
CA PHE A 90 7.22 -7.52 11.45
C PHE A 90 7.66 -8.95 11.13
N GLY A 91 7.49 -9.32 9.85
CA GLY A 91 8.04 -10.58 9.31
C GLY A 91 9.55 -10.67 9.48
N ASP A 92 10.16 -11.73 8.96
CA ASP A 92 11.58 -11.97 9.08
C ASP A 92 12.40 -10.80 8.47
N ALA A 93 13.45 -10.38 9.17
CA ALA A 93 14.34 -9.29 8.77
C ALA A 93 14.91 -9.51 7.36
N ASP A 94 15.07 -10.77 6.98
CA ASP A 94 15.70 -11.21 5.74
C ASP A 94 14.85 -10.88 4.51
N PHE A 95 13.53 -10.75 4.71
CA PHE A 95 12.54 -10.52 3.66
C PHE A 95 11.87 -9.15 3.77
N TYR A 96 12.29 -8.32 4.73
CA TYR A 96 11.75 -6.99 4.87
C TYR A 96 12.21 -6.07 3.72
N GLN A 97 11.25 -5.60 2.91
CA GLN A 97 11.53 -4.79 1.73
C GLN A 97 10.72 -3.47 1.74
N PRO A 98 11.34 -2.36 2.17
CA PRO A 98 10.70 -1.06 2.17
C PRO A 98 10.91 -0.30 0.85
N HIS A 99 9.83 0.31 0.37
CA HIS A 99 9.76 1.10 -0.85
C HIS A 99 9.23 2.49 -0.55
N PHE A 100 9.74 3.49 -1.25
CA PHE A 100 9.37 4.89 -1.09
C PHE A 100 8.47 5.35 -2.24
N VAL A 101 7.39 6.06 -1.92
CA VAL A 101 6.53 6.71 -2.90
C VAL A 101 6.38 8.18 -2.54
N LYS A 102 6.85 9.04 -3.43
CA LYS A 102 6.73 10.49 -3.27
C LYS A 102 5.37 10.97 -3.76
N THR A 103 4.63 11.68 -2.92
CA THR A 103 3.37 12.33 -3.33
C THR A 103 3.50 13.85 -3.28
N ARG A 104 2.46 14.58 -3.67
CA ARG A 104 2.46 16.06 -3.60
C ARG A 104 2.33 16.61 -2.18
N LYS A 105 1.71 15.86 -1.27
CA LYS A 105 1.29 16.35 0.05
C LYS A 105 2.03 15.69 1.22
N TYR A 106 2.42 14.44 1.02
CA TYR A 106 3.08 13.61 2.01
C TYR A 106 3.89 12.53 1.31
N ASP A 107 4.84 11.92 1.99
CA ASP A 107 5.59 10.81 1.42
C ASP A 107 5.16 9.49 2.06
N LEU A 108 5.17 8.42 1.30
CA LEU A 108 4.75 7.10 1.76
C LEU A 108 5.96 6.18 1.85
N LEU A 109 5.99 5.40 2.92
CA LEU A 109 6.80 4.18 2.99
C LEU A 109 5.87 2.98 2.87
N VAL A 110 6.21 2.09 1.96
CA VAL A 110 5.47 0.87 1.62
C VAL A 110 6.37 -0.30 2.01
N ALA A 111 6.02 -1.03 3.05
CA ALA A 111 6.86 -2.08 3.60
C ALA A 111 6.18 -3.44 3.46
N GLU A 112 6.76 -4.31 2.65
CA GLU A 112 6.29 -5.70 2.54
C GLU A 112 6.57 -6.45 3.85
N ILE A 113 5.59 -7.22 4.32
CA ILE A 113 5.71 -8.02 5.55
C ILE A 113 5.77 -9.50 5.19
N GLY A 114 6.77 -10.24 5.68
CA GLY A 114 6.78 -11.69 5.51
C GLY A 114 8.02 -12.40 6.03
N ALA A 115 7.90 -13.72 6.22
CA ALA A 115 8.99 -14.58 6.67
C ALA A 115 9.58 -15.48 5.57
N ASP A 116 8.83 -15.70 4.48
CA ASP A 116 9.26 -16.47 3.30
C ASP A 116 8.45 -16.03 2.06
N LEU A 117 7.15 -15.75 2.22
CA LEU A 117 6.29 -15.03 1.25
C LEU A 117 5.75 -13.73 1.87
N PRO A 118 5.40 -12.71 1.07
CA PRO A 118 4.73 -11.51 1.56
C PRO A 118 3.29 -11.79 2.00
N TRP A 119 2.97 -11.51 3.26
CA TRP A 119 1.65 -11.67 3.89
C TRP A 119 0.80 -10.39 3.88
N GLY A 120 1.35 -9.32 3.30
CA GLY A 120 0.72 -8.03 3.26
C GLY A 120 1.72 -6.90 3.10
N VAL A 121 1.21 -5.68 3.19
CA VAL A 121 2.00 -4.47 3.07
C VAL A 121 1.60 -3.46 4.12
N ARG A 122 2.54 -3.01 4.93
CA ARG A 122 2.32 -1.88 5.83
C ARG A 122 2.57 -0.56 5.12
N ILE A 123 1.67 0.38 5.32
CA ILE A 123 1.78 1.72 4.76
C ILE A 123 2.05 2.71 5.89
N TYR A 124 3.09 3.51 5.74
CA TYR A 124 3.42 4.61 6.63
C TYR A 124 3.37 5.93 5.89
N ASN A 125 2.83 6.94 6.55
CA ASN A 125 3.00 8.32 6.16
C ASN A 125 4.25 8.92 6.83
N LEU A 126 5.06 9.59 6.02
CA LEU A 126 6.20 10.39 6.41
C LEU A 126 5.85 11.88 6.23
N LYS A 127 5.27 12.51 7.27
CA LYS A 127 4.76 13.88 7.19
C LYS A 127 5.49 14.80 8.14
N ASN A 128 6.06 15.89 7.61
CA ASN A 128 6.82 16.87 8.38
C ASN A 128 7.90 16.25 9.27
N GLY A 129 8.40 15.11 8.82
CA GLY A 129 9.38 14.33 9.51
C GLY A 129 8.85 13.42 10.63
N ASP A 130 7.56 13.39 10.94
CA ASP A 130 7.02 12.31 11.76
C ASP A 130 6.75 11.07 10.90
N VAL A 131 6.71 9.90 11.55
CA VAL A 131 6.33 8.62 10.93
C VAL A 131 5.03 8.19 11.57
N GLN A 132 4.01 7.96 10.74
CA GLN A 132 2.70 7.49 11.17
C GLN A 132 2.37 6.20 10.42
N TYR A 133 2.11 5.14 11.16
CA TYR A 133 1.47 3.95 10.60
C TYR A 133 0.03 4.27 10.18
N LEU A 134 -0.32 3.94 8.94
CA LEU A 134 -1.68 4.14 8.42
C LEU A 134 -2.50 2.86 8.57
N ASP A 135 -2.10 1.78 7.90
CA ASP A 135 -2.71 0.45 8.02
C ASP A 135 -1.88 -0.64 7.32
N THR A 136 -2.33 -1.88 7.44
CA THR A 136 -1.83 -3.05 6.71
C THR A 136 -2.80 -3.39 5.59
N LEU A 137 -2.27 -3.51 4.37
CA LEU A 137 -2.98 -4.11 3.25
C LEU A 137 -2.80 -5.62 3.37
N ASP A 138 -3.89 -6.35 3.65
CA ASP A 138 -3.88 -7.81 3.63
C ASP A 138 -3.97 -8.30 2.18
N ILE A 139 -2.85 -8.21 1.47
CA ILE A 139 -2.71 -8.57 0.05
C ILE A 139 -1.60 -9.58 -0.11
N TYR A 140 -1.88 -10.65 -0.86
CA TYR A 140 -0.88 -11.66 -1.17
C TYR A 140 -0.66 -11.71 -2.70
N PRO A 141 0.54 -11.36 -3.17
CA PRO A 141 0.93 -11.50 -4.57
C PRO A 141 1.37 -12.94 -4.82
N GLY A 142 0.59 -13.67 -5.61
CA GLY A 142 0.92 -15.03 -5.99
C GLY A 142 -0.31 -15.81 -6.39
N ASP A 143 -0.13 -17.09 -6.69
CA ASP A 143 -1.22 -18.05 -6.70
C ASP A 143 -1.17 -18.92 -5.42
N ASP A 144 -2.28 -19.58 -5.11
CA ASP A 144 -2.47 -20.47 -3.97
C ASP A 144 -1.74 -21.82 -4.10
N TYR A 145 -1.06 -22.08 -5.23
CA TYR A 145 -0.54 -23.42 -5.58
C TYR A 145 0.97 -23.52 -5.75
N THR A 146 1.66 -22.46 -6.15
CA THR A 146 3.04 -22.51 -6.64
C THR A 146 4.06 -21.94 -5.67
N TYR A 147 3.63 -21.17 -4.67
CA TYR A 147 4.51 -20.41 -3.78
C TYR A 147 5.51 -19.49 -4.54
N ASP A 148 5.32 -19.28 -5.85
CA ASP A 148 6.02 -18.26 -6.63
C ASP A 148 5.29 -16.93 -6.39
N SER A 149 5.72 -16.16 -5.39
CA SER A 149 5.20 -14.82 -5.17
C SER A 149 6.00 -13.81 -5.99
N THR A 150 5.30 -12.99 -6.79
CA THR A 150 5.87 -11.74 -7.28
C THR A 150 5.97 -10.75 -6.11
N ASP A 151 6.87 -9.78 -6.15
CA ASP A 151 6.91 -8.73 -5.14
C ASP A 151 5.59 -7.96 -5.10
N VAL A 152 5.09 -7.60 -3.91
CA VAL A 152 3.77 -6.96 -3.80
C VAL A 152 3.75 -5.63 -4.55
N VAL A 153 4.87 -4.91 -4.53
CA VAL A 153 5.00 -3.63 -5.22
C VAL A 153 4.84 -3.72 -6.74
N ASP A 154 5.02 -4.88 -7.35
CA ASP A 154 4.82 -5.07 -8.80
C ASP A 154 3.35 -5.22 -9.17
N ILE A 155 2.50 -5.63 -8.22
CA ILE A 155 1.07 -5.84 -8.44
C ILE A 155 0.20 -4.66 -7.98
N ILE A 156 0.79 -3.64 -7.35
CA ILE A 156 0.10 -2.42 -6.94
C ILE A 156 0.53 -1.21 -7.76
N GLN A 157 -0.43 -0.33 -8.03
CA GLN A 157 -0.21 0.92 -8.73
C GLN A 157 -0.73 2.09 -7.89
N PHE A 158 0.13 3.05 -7.63
CA PHE A 158 -0.21 4.30 -6.96
C PHE A 158 -0.60 5.37 -7.98
N THR A 159 -1.76 5.98 -7.81
CA THR A 159 -2.23 7.11 -8.63
C THR A 159 -2.52 8.32 -7.76
N ASP A 160 -1.90 9.44 -8.08
CA ASP A 160 -2.11 10.72 -7.40
C ASP A 160 -3.43 11.37 -7.83
N LEU A 161 -4.34 11.56 -6.87
CA LEU A 161 -5.64 12.22 -7.05
C LEU A 161 -5.66 13.62 -6.40
N GLY A 162 -4.49 14.18 -6.04
CA GLY A 162 -4.33 15.49 -5.43
C GLY A 162 -4.28 15.45 -3.90
N GLU A 163 -5.45 15.42 -3.25
CA GLU A 163 -5.54 15.29 -1.78
C GLU A 163 -5.53 13.83 -1.31
N ARG A 164 -5.65 12.89 -2.26
CA ARG A 164 -5.68 11.45 -2.01
C ARG A 164 -4.76 10.72 -2.96
N VAL A 165 -4.32 9.54 -2.58
CA VAL A 165 -3.64 8.57 -3.44
C VAL A 165 -4.51 7.33 -3.56
N LYS A 166 -4.70 6.84 -4.78
CA LYS A 166 -5.39 5.58 -5.07
C LYS A 166 -4.35 4.47 -5.22
N ILE A 167 -4.50 3.36 -4.50
CA ILE A 167 -3.77 2.12 -4.76
C ILE A 167 -4.72 1.18 -5.52
N SER A 168 -4.41 0.88 -6.76
CA SER A 168 -5.11 -0.11 -7.59
C SER A 168 -4.23 -1.33 -7.80
N PHE A 169 -4.81 -2.43 -8.26
CA PHE A 169 -4.05 -3.65 -8.59
C PHE A 169 -3.84 -3.78 -10.09
N THR A 170 -2.65 -4.21 -10.50
CA THR A 170 -2.29 -4.42 -11.91
C THR A 170 -2.64 -5.83 -12.40
N GLY A 171 -2.81 -6.78 -11.47
CA GLY A 171 -3.17 -8.17 -11.71
C GLY A 171 -4.09 -8.73 -10.61
N PRO A 172 -4.60 -9.97 -10.78
CA PRO A 172 -5.30 -10.65 -9.70
C PRO A 172 -4.37 -10.93 -8.52
N HIS A 173 -4.96 -11.06 -7.34
CA HIS A 173 -4.28 -11.31 -6.07
C HIS A 173 -5.21 -12.10 -5.16
N TYR A 174 -4.76 -12.45 -3.97
CA TYR A 174 -5.64 -13.08 -2.99
C TYR A 174 -5.52 -12.49 -1.60
N TRP A 175 -6.49 -12.83 -0.77
CA TRP A 175 -6.53 -12.52 0.66
C TRP A 175 -6.70 -13.82 1.45
N LEU A 176 -6.06 -13.89 2.61
CA LEU A 176 -6.20 -14.99 3.55
C LEU A 176 -7.20 -14.61 4.65
N ASP A 177 -8.24 -15.40 4.82
CA ASP A 177 -9.17 -15.19 5.93
C ASP A 177 -8.56 -15.60 7.29
N GLU A 178 -9.30 -15.37 8.37
CA GLU A 178 -8.87 -15.72 9.75
C GLU A 178 -8.54 -17.20 9.96
N LYS A 179 -8.95 -18.09 9.03
CA LYS A 179 -8.68 -19.52 9.05
C LYS A 179 -7.50 -19.90 8.17
N GLY A 180 -6.86 -18.93 7.51
CA GLY A 180 -5.77 -19.14 6.56
C GLY A 180 -6.23 -19.68 5.21
N ILE A 181 -7.52 -19.51 4.86
CA ILE A 181 -8.04 -19.92 3.54
C ILE A 181 -7.83 -18.75 2.57
N GLY A 182 -7.18 -19.03 1.44
CA GLY A 182 -6.99 -18.07 0.35
C GLY A 182 -8.26 -17.88 -0.47
N HIS A 183 -8.57 -16.62 -0.78
CA HIS A 183 -9.67 -16.22 -1.65
C HIS A 183 -9.14 -15.41 -2.82
N ASP A 184 -9.34 -15.90 -4.05
CA ASP A 184 -8.97 -15.19 -5.27
C ASP A 184 -9.78 -13.90 -5.43
N ILE A 185 -9.07 -12.83 -5.77
CA ILE A 185 -9.61 -11.50 -5.94
C ILE A 185 -9.29 -11.02 -7.35
N ALA A 186 -10.34 -10.66 -8.09
CA ALA A 186 -10.16 -10.00 -9.37
C ALA A 186 -9.49 -8.63 -9.18
N LYS A 187 -8.57 -8.27 -10.09
CA LYS A 187 -7.77 -7.04 -10.01
C LYS A 187 -8.60 -5.74 -9.78
N ASP A 188 -9.83 -5.72 -10.28
CA ASP A 188 -10.74 -4.56 -10.20
C ASP A 188 -11.84 -4.74 -9.15
N ALA A 189 -11.77 -5.75 -8.26
CA ALA A 189 -12.79 -5.97 -7.23
C ALA A 189 -12.86 -4.82 -6.20
N TYR A 190 -11.70 -4.24 -5.87
CA TYR A 190 -11.60 -3.10 -4.99
C TYR A 190 -10.31 -2.32 -5.25
N TYR A 191 -10.21 -1.15 -4.63
CA TYR A 191 -8.99 -0.36 -4.54
C TYR A 191 -8.87 0.25 -3.14
N TYR A 192 -7.72 0.83 -2.80
CA TYR A 192 -7.58 1.61 -1.59
C TYR A 192 -7.47 3.10 -1.90
N GLU A 193 -8.09 3.93 -1.07
CA GLU A 193 -7.86 5.37 -1.05
C GLU A 193 -7.11 5.78 0.21
N LEU A 194 -6.01 6.49 0.01
CA LEU A 194 -5.12 6.95 1.05
C LEU A 194 -5.23 8.46 1.14
N THR A 195 -5.27 8.95 2.37
CA THR A 195 -4.99 10.35 2.71
C THR A 195 -3.68 10.41 3.49
N ALA A 196 -3.31 11.61 3.94
CA ALA A 196 -2.19 11.75 4.87
C ALA A 196 -2.44 10.98 6.18
N ASP A 197 -3.68 10.80 6.61
CA ASP A 197 -3.96 10.39 7.98
C ASP A 197 -4.74 9.06 8.05
N SER A 198 -5.11 8.47 6.91
CA SER A 198 -5.92 7.26 6.85
C SER A 198 -5.78 6.51 5.52
N ILE A 199 -6.23 5.26 5.53
CA ILE A 199 -6.50 4.46 4.34
C ILE A 199 -7.88 3.82 4.44
N VAL A 200 -8.56 3.68 3.32
CA VAL A 200 -9.90 3.09 3.23
C VAL A 200 -9.94 2.14 2.04
N LYS A 201 -10.45 0.92 2.26
CA LYS A 201 -10.78 -0.03 1.19
C LYS A 201 -12.11 0.38 0.54
N VAL A 202 -12.13 0.49 -0.78
CA VAL A 202 -13.31 0.84 -1.57
C VAL A 202 -13.64 -0.32 -2.50
N GLU A 203 -14.73 -1.02 -2.19
CA GLU A 203 -15.26 -2.11 -3.02
C GLU A 203 -15.90 -1.53 -4.30
N ASN A 204 -15.66 -2.16 -5.44
CA ASN A 204 -16.36 -1.84 -6.68
C ASN A 204 -17.64 -2.70 -6.77
N GLU A 205 -18.78 -2.04 -6.98
CA GLU A 205 -20.10 -2.70 -7.17
C GLU A 205 -20.22 -3.43 -8.51
#